data_AF-A0A2G6LMW3-F1
#
_entry.id   AF-A0A2G6LMW3-F1
#
_cell.length_a   1.000
_cell.length_b   1.000
_cell.length_c   1.000
_cell.angle_alpha   90.00
_cell.angle_beta   90.00
_cell.angle_gamma   90.00
#
_symmetry.space_group_name_H-M   'P 1'
#
loop_
_entity.id
_entity.type
_entity.pdbx_description
1 polymer ?
#
loop_
_entity_poly.entity_id
_entity_poly.type
_entity_poly.pdbx_seq_one_letter_code
_entity_poly.pdbx_strand_id
1 'polypeptide(L)'
;MQTAILHLSDLDFNVRTWRRELKFHYNEMEQFEEKLAEISGRDNSKNDALLEQFQNRITIEKEAINKLLDRTKFKLMELERANNNKEEPFVLRNDATLQEDMKTYIKIHYDLKEEMMDYLLRLY
;
A
#
# COMPACT_ATOMS: atom_id res chain seq x y z
N MET A 1 -25.38 -21.71 3.76
CA MET A 1 -25.50 -20.79 2.59
C MET A 1 -25.55 -19.33 3.02
N GLN A 2 -26.47 -18.87 3.89
CA GLN A 2 -26.52 -17.45 4.28
C GLN A 2 -25.24 -16.92 4.96
N THR A 3 -24.63 -17.67 5.87
CA THR A 3 -23.43 -17.26 6.62
C THR A 3 -22.18 -17.10 5.74
N ALA A 4 -22.05 -17.92 4.71
CA ALA A 4 -20.87 -17.90 3.85
C ALA A 4 -20.98 -16.83 2.73
N ILE A 5 -22.20 -16.51 2.28
CA ILE A 5 -22.47 -15.34 1.42
C ILE A 5 -22.14 -14.03 2.16
N LEU A 6 -22.51 -13.91 3.44
CA LEU A 6 -22.16 -12.74 4.27
C LEU A 6 -20.64 -12.58 4.39
N HIS A 7 -19.92 -13.67 4.67
CA HIS A 7 -18.46 -13.65 4.78
C HIS A 7 -17.74 -13.26 3.48
N LEU A 8 -18.26 -13.69 2.32
CA LEU A 8 -17.72 -13.30 1.00
C LEU A 8 -17.94 -11.80 0.72
N SER A 9 -19.10 -11.26 1.11
CA SER A 9 -19.40 -9.83 0.97
C SER A 9 -18.48 -8.96 1.83
N ASP A 10 -18.24 -9.36 3.08
CA ASP A 10 -17.34 -8.64 3.99
C ASP A 10 -15.89 -8.66 3.48
N LEU A 11 -15.46 -9.79 2.92
CA LEU A 11 -14.13 -9.93 2.34
C LEU A 11 -13.95 -9.09 1.07
N ASP A 12 -14.93 -9.07 0.16
CA ASP A 12 -14.91 -8.18 -1.02
C ASP A 12 -14.83 -6.70 -0.60
N PHE A 13 -15.61 -6.30 0.41
CA PHE A 13 -15.53 -4.96 0.97
C PHE A 13 -14.13 -4.62 1.51
N ASN A 14 -13.52 -5.52 2.28
CA ASN A 14 -12.18 -5.32 2.84
C ASN A 14 -11.12 -5.17 1.74
N VAL A 15 -11.13 -6.06 0.74
CA VAL A 15 -10.15 -6.03 -0.36
C VAL A 15 -10.30 -4.76 -1.22
N ARG A 16 -11.54 -4.31 -1.46
CA ARG A 16 -11.79 -3.03 -2.16
C ARG A 16 -11.31 -1.83 -1.34
N THR A 17 -11.47 -1.87 -0.03
CA THR A 17 -11.00 -0.81 0.87
C THR A 17 -9.48 -0.72 0.85
N TRP A 18 -8.78 -1.84 1.03
CA TRP A 18 -7.32 -1.91 0.93
C TRP A 18 -6.81 -1.42 -0.42
N ARG A 19 -7.48 -1.76 -1.52
CA ARG A 19 -7.08 -1.28 -2.85
C ARG A 19 -7.18 0.24 -2.99
N ARG A 20 -8.18 0.89 -2.38
CA ARG A 20 -8.30 2.36 -2.39
C ARG A 20 -7.21 3.00 -1.53
N GLU A 21 -6.94 2.43 -0.36
CA GLU A 21 -5.88 2.87 0.56
C GLU A 21 -4.49 2.78 -0.09
N LEU A 22 -4.17 1.64 -0.72
CA LEU A 22 -2.91 1.45 -1.46
C LEU A 22 -2.71 2.49 -2.58
N LYS A 23 -3.77 2.82 -3.32
CA LYS A 23 -3.70 3.88 -4.34
C LYS A 23 -3.45 5.26 -3.72
N PHE A 24 -4.06 5.53 -2.57
CA PHE A 24 -3.84 6.76 -1.84
C PHE A 24 -2.38 6.86 -1.36
N HIS A 25 -1.84 5.80 -0.76
CA HIS A 25 -0.44 5.75 -0.33
C HIS A 25 0.54 5.92 -1.51
N TYR A 26 0.22 5.33 -2.67
CA TYR A 26 1.04 5.50 -3.88
C TYR A 26 1.14 6.96 -4.31
N ASN A 27 0.00 7.63 -4.39
CA ASN A 27 -0.07 9.05 -4.74
C ASN A 27 0.55 9.96 -3.67
N GLU A 28 0.49 9.56 -2.40
CA GLU A 28 1.21 10.25 -1.33
C GLU A 28 2.73 10.14 -1.53
N MET A 29 3.23 8.97 -1.90
CA MET A 29 4.64 8.76 -2.21
C MET A 29 5.12 9.52 -3.45
N GLU A 30 4.27 9.70 -4.47
CA GLU A 30 4.57 10.59 -5.60
C GLU A 30 4.75 12.05 -5.16
N GLN A 31 3.86 12.56 -4.30
CA GLN A 31 3.99 13.93 -3.79
C GLN A 31 5.25 14.13 -2.94
N PHE A 32 5.59 13.15 -2.12
CA PHE A 32 6.83 13.18 -1.33
C PHE A 32 8.08 13.20 -2.22
N GLU A 33 8.11 12.39 -3.28
CA GLU A 33 9.20 12.36 -4.24
C GLU A 33 9.37 13.71 -4.95
N GLU A 34 8.28 14.31 -5.43
CA GLU A 34 8.28 15.65 -6.03
C GLU A 34 8.83 16.71 -5.06
N LYS A 35 8.44 16.63 -3.78
CA LYS A 35 8.91 17.58 -2.76
C LYS A 35 10.41 17.43 -2.49
N LEU A 36 10.91 16.20 -2.43
CA LEU A 36 12.36 15.95 -2.30
C LEU A 36 13.13 16.48 -3.52
N ALA A 37 12.61 16.33 -4.73
CA ALA A 37 13.24 16.87 -5.93
C ALA A 37 13.31 18.41 -5.91
N GLU A 38 12.26 19.09 -5.42
CA GLU A 38 12.25 20.55 -5.22
C GLU A 38 13.35 21.00 -4.25
N ILE A 39 13.57 20.25 -3.16
CA ILE A 39 14.58 20.54 -2.14
C ILE A 39 16.00 20.31 -2.67
N SER A 40 16.22 19.18 -3.36
CA SER A 40 17.51 18.87 -4.00
C SER A 40 17.91 19.95 -5.01
N GLY A 41 16.96 20.51 -5.76
CA GLY A 41 17.24 21.62 -6.68
C GLY A 41 17.59 22.95 -6.01
N ARG A 42 17.33 23.12 -4.71
CA ARG A 42 17.59 24.36 -3.96
C ARG A 42 18.87 24.33 -3.13
N ASP A 43 19.29 23.16 -2.65
CA ASP A 43 20.33 23.05 -1.62
C ASP A 43 21.47 22.11 -2.07
N ASN A 44 22.50 22.69 -2.70
CA ASN A 44 23.55 21.96 -3.43
C ASN A 44 24.67 21.34 -2.56
N SER A 45 24.57 21.28 -1.21
CA SER A 45 25.79 20.97 -0.43
C SER A 45 25.71 20.24 0.92
N LYS A 46 24.54 19.92 1.50
CA LYS A 46 24.55 19.39 2.88
C LYS A 46 23.77 18.09 3.18
N ASN A 47 22.80 17.67 2.38
CA ASN A 47 21.93 16.54 2.75
C ASN A 47 21.70 15.47 1.66
N ASP A 48 22.58 15.37 0.65
CA ASP A 48 22.40 14.43 -0.47
C ASP A 48 22.21 12.97 -0.04
N ALA A 49 22.99 12.51 0.95
CA ALA A 49 22.92 11.12 1.40
C ALA A 49 21.58 10.74 2.03
N LEU A 50 20.95 11.65 2.79
CA LEU A 50 19.66 11.39 3.42
C LEU A 50 18.53 11.48 2.37
N LEU A 51 18.65 12.41 1.43
CA LEU A 51 17.71 12.57 0.33
C LEU A 51 17.70 11.33 -0.59
N GLU A 52 18.88 10.81 -0.93
CA GLU A 52 19.03 9.55 -1.68
C GLU A 52 18.45 8.35 -0.90
N GLN A 53 18.66 8.28 0.42
CA GLN A 53 18.03 7.26 1.26
C GLN A 53 16.50 7.31 1.20
N PHE A 54 15.91 8.50 1.28
CA PHE A 54 14.45 8.64 1.16
C PHE A 54 13.94 8.29 -0.24
N GLN A 55 14.62 8.70 -1.30
CA GLN A 55 14.26 8.32 -2.68
C GLN A 55 14.29 6.80 -2.87
N ASN A 56 15.32 6.13 -2.34
CA ASN A 56 15.41 4.66 -2.38
C ASN A 56 14.28 3.99 -1.60
N ARG A 57 13.94 4.51 -0.41
CA ARG A 57 12.83 3.99 0.40
C ARG A 57 11.47 4.19 -0.28
N ILE A 58 11.21 5.35 -0.87
CA ILE A 58 10.01 5.63 -1.66
C ILE A 58 9.90 4.65 -2.83
N THR A 59 11.00 4.37 -3.53
CA THR A 59 11.01 3.42 -4.65
C THR A 59 10.62 2.02 -4.19
N ILE A 60 11.23 1.51 -3.11
CA ILE A 60 10.92 0.21 -2.51
C ILE A 60 9.45 0.15 -2.08
N GLU A 61 8.94 1.24 -1.50
CA GLU A 61 7.57 1.30 -1.05
C GLU A 61 6.57 1.29 -2.21
N LYS A 62 6.81 2.07 -3.27
CA LYS A 62 6.00 2.04 -4.49
C LYS A 62 5.96 0.64 -5.10
N GLU A 63 7.08 -0.08 -5.11
CA GLU A 63 7.11 -1.48 -5.54
C GLU A 63 6.26 -2.40 -4.63
N ALA A 64 6.35 -2.23 -3.31
CA ALA A 64 5.55 -2.99 -2.36
C ALA A 64 4.04 -2.73 -2.55
N ILE A 65 3.66 -1.47 -2.75
CA ILE A 65 2.28 -1.07 -3.06
C ILE A 65 1.79 -1.75 -4.34
N ASN A 66 2.57 -1.70 -5.41
CA ASN A 66 2.21 -2.32 -6.69
C ASN A 66 2.00 -3.84 -6.53
N LYS A 67 2.88 -4.53 -5.82
CA LYS A 67 2.73 -5.97 -5.50
C LYS A 67 1.43 -6.25 -4.74
N LEU A 68 1.07 -5.41 -3.76
CA LEU A 68 -0.18 -5.54 -3.00
C LEU A 68 -1.41 -5.19 -3.85
N LEU A 69 -1.32 -4.21 -4.75
CA LEU A 69 -2.38 -3.87 -5.69
C LEU A 69 -2.68 -5.03 -6.65
N ASP A 70 -1.66 -5.69 -7.16
CA ASP A 70 -1.83 -6.87 -8.00
C ASP A 70 -2.49 -8.01 -7.22
N ARG A 71 -2.01 -8.29 -6.00
CA ARG A 71 -2.61 -9.31 -5.13
C ARG A 71 -4.08 -9.04 -4.81
N THR A 72 -4.43 -7.80 -4.44
CA THR A 72 -5.83 -7.42 -4.20
C THR A 72 -6.68 -7.53 -5.46
N LYS A 73 -6.14 -7.22 -6.65
CA LYS A 73 -6.82 -7.42 -7.94
C LYS A 73 -7.09 -8.89 -8.22
N PHE A 74 -6.09 -9.77 -8.08
CA PHE A 74 -6.27 -11.22 -8.24
C PHE A 74 -7.33 -11.75 -7.26
N LYS A 75 -7.26 -11.31 -6.01
CA LYS A 75 -8.21 -11.73 -4.99
C LYS A 75 -9.65 -11.33 -5.31
N LEU A 76 -9.87 -10.12 -5.82
CA LEU A 76 -11.19 -9.67 -6.28
C LEU A 76 -11.71 -10.56 -7.43
N MET A 77 -10.86 -10.92 -8.39
CA MET A 77 -11.25 -11.82 -9.48
C MET A 77 -11.62 -13.22 -8.97
N GLU A 78 -10.90 -13.74 -7.97
CA GLU A 78 -11.24 -15.01 -7.32
C GLU A 78 -12.58 -14.94 -6.58
N LEU A 79 -12.84 -13.85 -5.86
CA LEU A 79 -14.10 -13.61 -5.16
C LEU A 79 -15.29 -13.52 -6.12
N GLU A 80 -15.13 -12.79 -7.22
CA GLU A 80 -16.14 -12.68 -8.28
C GLU A 80 -16.45 -14.06 -8.90
N ARG A 81 -15.41 -14.87 -9.17
CA ARG A 81 -15.58 -16.23 -9.69
C ARG A 81 -16.29 -17.15 -8.70
N ALA A 82 -15.92 -17.10 -7.42
CA ALA A 82 -16.55 -17.91 -6.38
C ALA A 82 -18.03 -17.55 -6.17
N ASN A 83 -18.35 -16.26 -6.22
CA ASN A 83 -19.72 -15.77 -6.13
C ASN A 83 -20.57 -16.27 -7.33
N ASN A 84 -20.00 -16.30 -8.53
CA ASN A 84 -20.67 -16.81 -9.74
C ASN A 84 -20.83 -18.34 -9.75
N ASN A 85 -19.84 -19.09 -9.26
CA ASN A 85 -19.82 -20.55 -9.33
C ASN A 85 -20.39 -21.26 -8.07
N LYS A 86 -20.69 -20.53 -6.99
CA LYS A 86 -21.10 -21.08 -5.67
C LYS A 86 -20.08 -22.09 -5.08
N GLU A 87 -18.80 -21.93 -5.39
CA GLU A 87 -17.69 -22.75 -4.88
C GLU A 87 -17.01 -22.05 -3.68
N GLU A 88 -17.27 -22.50 -2.46
CA GLU A 88 -16.85 -21.80 -1.22
C GLU A 88 -15.51 -22.20 -0.54
N PRO A 89 -14.87 -23.37 -0.71
CA PRO A 89 -13.79 -23.73 0.24
C PRO A 89 -12.40 -23.15 -0.04
N PHE A 90 -12.03 -22.91 -1.30
CA PHE A 90 -10.63 -22.61 -1.65
C PHE A 90 -10.26 -21.13 -1.50
N VAL A 91 -11.21 -20.22 -1.73
CA VAL A 91 -10.97 -18.77 -1.68
C VAL A 91 -10.57 -18.30 -0.28
N LEU A 92 -11.05 -18.98 0.77
CA LEU A 92 -10.85 -18.58 2.17
C LEU A 92 -9.46 -18.93 2.74
N ARG A 93 -8.69 -19.82 2.10
CA ARG A 93 -7.43 -20.33 2.68
C ARG A 93 -6.24 -19.37 2.61
N ASN A 94 -6.29 -18.37 1.74
CA ASN A 94 -5.18 -17.42 1.53
C ASN A 94 -5.46 -15.99 2.04
N ASP A 95 -6.53 -15.78 2.82
CA ASP A 95 -6.90 -14.44 3.30
C ASP A 95 -6.07 -13.95 4.47
N ALA A 96 -5.64 -14.86 5.34
CA ALA A 96 -4.81 -14.50 6.50
C ALA A 96 -3.50 -13.83 6.07
N THR A 97 -2.87 -14.30 4.99
CA THR A 97 -1.58 -13.77 4.51
C THR A 97 -1.72 -12.38 3.89
N LEU A 98 -2.75 -12.13 3.07
CA LEU A 98 -2.97 -10.79 2.51
C LEU A 98 -3.30 -9.76 3.60
N GLN A 99 -4.11 -10.15 4.59
CA GLN A 99 -4.45 -9.26 5.70
C GLN A 99 -3.21 -8.90 6.54
N GLU A 100 -2.36 -9.88 6.84
CA GLU A 100 -1.11 -9.67 7.58
C GLU A 100 -0.12 -8.79 6.79
N ASP A 101 0.01 -9.04 5.49
CA ASP A 101 0.85 -8.23 4.60
C ASP A 101 0.35 -6.79 4.53
N MET A 102 -0.97 -6.57 4.41
CA MET A 102 -1.57 -5.24 4.43
C MET A 102 -1.32 -4.52 5.75
N LYS A 103 -1.52 -5.18 6.90
CA LYS A 103 -1.25 -4.60 8.22
C LYS A 103 0.22 -4.22 8.41
N THR A 104 1.12 -5.08 7.93
CA THR A 104 2.56 -4.86 8.01
C THR A 104 2.96 -3.68 7.13
N TYR A 105 2.46 -3.64 5.90
CA TYR A 105 2.69 -2.55 4.97
C TYR A 105 2.19 -1.21 5.51
N ILE A 106 0.96 -1.14 6.04
CA ILE A 106 0.40 0.10 6.58
C ILE A 106 1.30 0.67 7.68
N LYS A 107 1.82 -0.16 8.59
CA LYS A 107 2.75 0.30 9.63
C LYS A 107 4.03 0.89 9.04
N ILE A 108 4.66 0.17 8.11
CA ILE A 108 5.89 0.62 7.44
C ILE A 108 5.67 1.95 6.72
N HIS A 109 4.52 2.09 6.05
CA HIS A 109 4.15 3.32 5.36
C HIS A 109 4.02 4.51 6.31
N TYR A 110 3.33 4.33 7.43
CA TYR A 110 3.19 5.37 8.45
C TYR A 110 4.53 5.77 9.06
N ASP A 111 5.40 4.80 9.37
CA ASP A 111 6.72 5.07 9.93
C ASP A 111 7.57 5.91 8.96
N LEU A 112 7.61 5.52 7.67
CA LEU A 112 8.33 6.29 6.65
C LEU A 112 7.74 7.69 6.46
N LYS A 113 6.41 7.81 6.40
CA LYS A 113 5.73 9.10 6.28
C LYS A 113 6.08 10.05 7.43
N GLU A 114 6.08 9.56 8.67
CA GLU A 114 6.43 10.35 9.84
C GLU A 114 7.88 10.85 9.75
N GLU A 115 8.82 9.95 9.42
CA GLU A 115 10.23 10.31 9.21
C GLU A 115 10.41 11.37 8.12
N MET A 116 9.67 11.26 7.01
CA MET A 116 9.73 12.23 5.91
C MET A 116 9.16 13.59 6.31
N MET A 117 8.01 13.62 6.99
CA MET A 117 7.42 14.87 7.48
C MET A 117 8.35 15.57 8.49
N ASP A 118 8.93 14.82 9.42
CA ASP A 118 9.91 15.35 10.38
C ASP A 118 11.15 15.92 9.69
N TYR A 119 11.65 15.24 8.66
CA TYR A 119 12.75 15.75 7.85
C TYR A 119 12.38 17.08 7.16
N LEU A 120 11.20 17.15 6.54
CA LEU A 120 10.72 18.37 5.88
C LEU A 120 10.55 19.53 6.87
N LEU A 121 10.10 19.27 8.10
CA LEU A 121 9.97 20.29 9.14
C LEU A 121 11.32 20.82 9.63
N ARG A 122 12.37 19.99 9.64
CA ARG A 122 13.73 20.41 10.03
C ARG A 122 14.43 21.27 8.98
N LEU A 123 13.91 21.31 7.75
CA LEU A 123 14.46 22.13 6.66
C LEU A 123 13.95 23.58 6.66
N TYR A 124 12.91 23.89 7.45
CA TYR A 124 12.36 25.24 7.63
C TYR A 124 12.85 25.87 8.93
#